data_AF-A0A932YB17-F1
#
_entry.id   AF-A0A932YB17-F1
#
_cell.length_a   1.000
_cell.length_b   1.000
_cell.length_c   1.000
_cell.angle_alpha   90.00
_cell.angle_beta   90.00
_cell.angle_gamma   90.00
#
_symmetry.space_group_name_H-M   'P 1'
#
loop_
_entity.id
_entity.type
_entity.pdbx_description
1 polymer ?
#
loop_
_entity_poly.entity_id
_entity_poly.type
_entity_poly.pdbx_seq_one_letter_code
_entity_poly.pdbx_strand_id
1 'polypeptide(L)'
;MPLLAVFLAMVFWVVLGPVVFIFWALARRMPLVIAMAYPSILVFGRRGVVVSRNTPLVKCLLDSGNDSDRQEVLKIAASLIGCKEDKTDSVSVAILKVAAANNIEISAVEFFKEIPGRGIAGIANNRAVVMGSARLCFESSLEIPPGLLREAAGQEAAGRRVVYLGWEGKVRALLVLTEQLLGGAAQAGRAMRRDCGIERLILLSGASEELVEQTAQAIGAERLGCELDIKEKKRRILELKEKWSSRKVLFIEPRRPLAVIWSWWRWRRAAVRVSFGALAGLALGLASLVFGGCLNRNNQGMIRGRITLGQESLDYLAKKPNAVCFLVAKDSWQTPVIIRRWLNPQFPLSFQLGRGDLLIPSRSWSGPFYLEAFLFVSDNARQELPPPPDAARTLPSAPARPGQTGFIELSLVTR
;
A
#
# COMPACT_ATOMS: atom_id res chain seq x y z
N MET A 1 4.36 -54.92 12.82
CA MET A 1 4.85 -53.69 13.50
C MET A 1 4.70 -52.39 12.69
N PRO A 2 4.82 -52.30 11.34
CA PRO A 2 4.76 -51.01 10.65
C PRO A 2 3.32 -50.48 10.43
N LEU A 3 2.32 -51.36 10.31
CA LEU A 3 0.93 -50.96 10.07
C LEU A 3 0.27 -50.25 11.27
N LEU A 4 0.64 -50.61 12.50
CA LEU A 4 0.10 -50.00 13.73
C LEU A 4 0.61 -48.56 13.89
N ALA A 5 1.87 -48.29 13.53
CA ALA A 5 2.46 -46.96 13.58
C ALA A 5 1.86 -46.01 12.53
N VAL A 6 1.55 -46.53 11.33
CA VAL A 6 0.84 -45.77 10.30
C VAL A 6 -0.58 -45.46 10.74
N PHE A 7 -1.27 -46.43 11.34
CA PHE A 7 -2.64 -46.24 11.85
C PHE A 7 -2.70 -45.23 13.00
N LEU A 8 -1.78 -45.30 13.98
CA LEU A 8 -1.66 -44.33 15.06
C LEU A 8 -1.29 -42.93 14.56
N ALA A 9 -0.41 -42.82 13.57
CA ALA A 9 -0.06 -41.53 12.94
C ALA A 9 -1.24 -40.93 12.17
N MET A 10 -2.05 -41.77 11.53
CA MET A 10 -3.24 -41.35 10.79
C MET A 10 -4.35 -40.89 11.75
N VAL A 11 -4.58 -41.63 12.84
CA VAL A 11 -5.50 -41.22 13.92
C VAL A 11 -5.02 -39.92 14.57
N PHE A 12 -3.71 -39.75 14.80
CA PHE A 12 -3.15 -38.51 15.34
C PHE A 12 -3.35 -37.32 14.39
N TRP A 13 -3.18 -37.50 13.07
CA TRP A 13 -3.40 -36.42 12.10
C TRP A 13 -4.88 -36.10 11.86
N VAL A 14 -5.74 -37.10 11.91
CA VAL A 14 -7.19 -36.92 11.71
C VAL A 14 -7.86 -36.35 12.96
N VAL A 15 -7.37 -36.68 14.15
CA VAL A 15 -7.97 -36.26 15.44
C VAL A 15 -7.25 -35.06 16.07
N LEU A 16 -5.91 -35.01 16.10
CA LEU A 16 -5.14 -33.88 16.67
C LEU A 16 -4.75 -32.80 15.65
N GLY A 17 -4.66 -33.13 14.36
CA GLY A 17 -4.31 -32.16 13.30
C GLY A 17 -5.23 -30.93 13.25
N PRO A 18 -6.56 -31.08 13.34
CA PRO A 18 -7.49 -29.95 13.42
C PRO A 18 -7.28 -29.10 14.68
N VAL A 19 -6.96 -29.72 15.81
CA VAL A 19 -6.75 -29.06 17.12
C VAL A 19 -5.46 -28.23 17.12
N VAL A 20 -4.38 -28.76 16.54
CA VAL A 20 -3.10 -28.05 16.36
C VAL A 20 -3.25 -26.89 15.36
N PHE A 21 -4.08 -27.05 14.32
CA PHE A 21 -4.37 -26.00 13.36
C PHE A 21 -5.17 -24.82 13.95
N ILE A 22 -6.11 -25.10 14.87
CA ILE A 22 -6.87 -24.07 15.61
C ILE A 22 -5.96 -23.27 16.56
N PHE A 23 -5.05 -23.95 17.27
CA PHE A 23 -4.06 -23.28 18.14
C PHE A 23 -3.04 -22.44 17.35
N TRP A 24 -2.60 -22.94 16.18
CA TRP A 24 -1.74 -22.22 15.25
C TRP A 24 -2.45 -21.00 14.61
N ALA A 25 -3.77 -21.08 14.41
CA ALA A 25 -4.58 -19.95 13.94
C ALA A 25 -4.77 -18.85 15.01
N LEU A 26 -4.88 -19.19 16.30
CA LEU A 26 -4.98 -18.22 17.40
C LEU A 26 -3.67 -17.46 17.65
N ALA A 27 -2.54 -18.16 17.64
CA ALA A 27 -1.23 -17.57 17.92
C ALA A 27 -0.80 -16.51 16.87
N ARG A 28 -1.36 -16.55 15.67
CA ARG A 28 -1.03 -15.63 14.56
C ARG A 28 -1.69 -14.24 14.67
N ARG A 29 -2.66 -14.04 15.59
CA ARG A 29 -3.42 -12.78 15.77
C ARG A 29 -2.99 -11.90 16.97
N MET A 30 -2.06 -12.34 17.81
CA MET A 30 -1.73 -11.68 19.08
C MET A 30 -1.15 -10.25 19.01
N PRO A 31 -0.35 -9.83 18.01
CA PRO A 31 0.15 -8.45 17.96
C PRO A 31 -0.96 -7.40 17.70
N LEU A 32 -2.08 -7.83 17.10
CA LEU A 32 -3.26 -6.98 16.88
C LEU A 32 -4.10 -6.87 18.16
N VAL A 33 -4.27 -7.97 18.90
CA VAL A 33 -5.05 -8.02 20.15
C VAL A 33 -4.38 -7.20 21.27
N ILE A 34 -3.05 -7.18 21.32
CA ILE A 34 -2.31 -6.41 22.34
C ILE A 34 -2.26 -4.90 22.00
N ALA A 35 -2.34 -4.53 20.72
CA ALA A 35 -2.52 -3.14 20.29
C ALA A 35 -3.99 -2.67 20.36
N MET A 36 -4.94 -3.60 20.35
CA MET A 36 -6.36 -3.41 20.67
C MET A 36 -6.60 -3.48 22.18
N ALA A 37 -5.79 -2.74 22.96
CA ALA A 37 -6.31 -2.25 24.21
C ALA A 37 -7.40 -1.22 23.85
N TYR A 38 -8.62 -1.73 23.58
CA TYR A 38 -9.83 -1.07 23.08
C TYR A 38 -9.66 0.41 22.73
N PRO A 39 -9.43 0.78 21.46
CA PRO A 39 -9.42 2.18 21.09
C PRO A 39 -10.81 2.76 21.37
N SER A 40 -10.89 3.80 22.18
CA SER A 40 -12.13 4.53 22.41
C SER A 40 -12.61 5.24 21.14
N ILE A 41 -11.70 5.52 20.20
CA ILE A 41 -11.96 6.28 18.98
C ILE A 41 -11.38 5.57 17.77
N LEU A 42 -12.21 5.37 16.76
CA LEU A 42 -11.80 4.86 15.46
C LEU A 42 -11.97 5.94 14.40
N VAL A 43 -10.89 6.28 13.72
CA VAL A 43 -10.88 7.21 12.60
C VAL A 43 -10.58 6.43 11.32
N PHE A 44 -11.40 6.55 10.30
CA PHE A 44 -11.18 5.83 9.06
C PHE A 44 -11.42 6.65 7.80
N GLY A 45 -10.70 6.29 6.74
CA GLY A 45 -10.92 6.77 5.39
C GLY A 45 -12.22 6.22 4.82
N ARG A 46 -12.85 6.96 3.90
CA ARG A 46 -14.08 6.52 3.22
C ARG A 46 -13.84 5.39 2.21
N ARG A 47 -13.10 5.69 1.13
CA ARG A 47 -12.87 4.77 0.01
C ARG A 47 -11.90 3.66 0.41
N GLY A 48 -12.12 2.46 -0.11
CA GLY A 48 -11.33 1.26 0.17
C GLY A 48 -11.46 0.69 1.59
N VAL A 49 -12.30 1.29 2.45
CA VAL A 49 -12.55 0.85 3.83
C VAL A 49 -14.04 0.70 4.09
N VAL A 50 -14.82 1.73 3.74
CA VAL A 50 -16.29 1.74 3.86
C VAL A 50 -16.95 1.67 2.49
N VAL A 51 -16.35 2.34 1.51
CA VAL A 51 -16.84 2.42 0.13
C VAL A 51 -15.91 1.65 -0.79
N SER A 52 -16.46 0.92 -1.74
CA SER A 52 -15.72 0.16 -2.74
C SER A 52 -14.76 1.04 -3.55
N ARG A 53 -13.63 0.45 -3.99
CA ARG A 53 -12.75 1.10 -4.95
C ARG A 53 -13.28 1.04 -6.38
N ASN A 54 -14.19 0.12 -6.66
CA ASN A 54 -14.84 0.02 -7.95
C ASN A 54 -15.92 1.10 -8.03
N THR A 55 -15.63 2.19 -8.73
CA THR A 55 -16.55 3.32 -8.88
C THR A 55 -16.84 3.55 -10.37
N PRO A 56 -17.76 2.80 -11.00
CA PRO A 56 -18.00 2.92 -12.42
C PRO A 56 -18.51 4.32 -12.78
N LEU A 57 -18.06 4.84 -13.92
CA LEU A 57 -18.65 6.01 -14.56
C LEU A 57 -19.98 5.58 -15.17
N VAL A 58 -21.09 6.14 -14.67
CA VAL A 58 -22.45 5.72 -15.03
C VAL A 58 -23.17 6.71 -15.93
N LYS A 59 -22.80 8.00 -15.87
CA LYS A 59 -23.37 9.02 -16.75
C LYS A 59 -22.31 10.05 -17.13
N CYS A 60 -22.42 10.53 -18.36
CA CYS A 60 -21.78 11.75 -18.84
C CYS A 60 -22.93 12.71 -19.22
N LEU A 61 -23.18 13.69 -18.36
CA LEU A 61 -24.20 14.71 -18.56
C LEU A 61 -23.53 15.92 -19.18
N LEU A 62 -24.12 16.44 -20.25
CA LEU A 62 -23.54 17.49 -21.07
C LEU A 62 -24.38 18.75 -20.98
N ASP A 63 -23.73 19.90 -21.12
CA ASP A 63 -24.42 21.18 -21.31
C ASP A 63 -25.15 21.22 -22.66
N SER A 64 -24.54 20.65 -23.70
CA SER A 64 -25.11 20.45 -25.03
C SER A 64 -25.49 18.98 -25.25
N GLY A 65 -26.70 18.70 -25.71
CA GLY A 65 -27.28 17.33 -25.73
C GLY A 65 -26.72 16.36 -26.79
N ASN A 66 -25.62 16.67 -27.48
CA ASN A 66 -25.18 15.92 -28.66
C ASN A 66 -24.14 14.83 -28.33
N ASP A 67 -24.17 13.71 -29.06
CA ASP A 67 -23.23 12.59 -28.87
C ASP A 67 -21.79 12.91 -29.32
N SER A 68 -21.60 13.83 -30.28
CA SER A 68 -20.28 14.36 -30.65
C SER A 68 -19.57 14.96 -29.43
N ASP A 69 -20.34 15.69 -28.63
CA ASP A 69 -19.83 16.44 -27.48
C ASP A 69 -19.48 15.46 -26.35
N ARG A 70 -20.20 14.33 -26.26
CA ARG A 70 -19.86 13.24 -25.34
C ARG A 70 -18.49 12.65 -25.62
N GLN A 71 -18.19 12.37 -26.89
CA GLN A 71 -16.89 11.80 -27.28
C GLN A 71 -15.76 12.79 -27.02
N GLU A 72 -15.96 14.07 -27.34
CA GLU A 72 -14.98 15.13 -27.07
C GLU A 72 -14.70 15.26 -25.56
N VAL A 73 -15.75 15.27 -24.73
CA VAL A 73 -15.65 15.31 -23.27
C VAL A 73 -14.85 14.13 -22.73
N LEU A 74 -15.17 12.91 -23.18
CA LEU A 74 -14.45 11.70 -22.75
C LEU A 74 -12.99 11.73 -23.22
N LYS A 75 -12.74 12.22 -24.44
CA LYS A 75 -11.40 12.39 -25.00
C LYS A 75 -10.56 13.34 -24.17
N ILE A 76 -11.08 14.53 -23.85
CA ILE A 76 -10.38 15.52 -23.01
C ILE A 76 -10.14 14.95 -21.61
N ALA A 77 -11.15 14.36 -20.98
CA ALA A 77 -11.03 13.78 -19.64
C ALA A 77 -9.97 12.67 -19.57
N ALA A 78 -10.00 11.74 -20.54
CA ALA A 78 -9.03 10.66 -20.64
C ALA A 78 -7.62 11.18 -20.95
N SER A 79 -7.49 12.22 -21.78
CA SER A 79 -6.21 12.88 -22.10
C SER A 79 -5.58 13.49 -20.85
N LEU A 80 -6.35 14.25 -20.07
CA LEU A 80 -5.88 14.80 -18.80
C LEU A 80 -5.43 13.72 -17.81
N ILE A 81 -6.21 12.64 -17.68
CA ILE A 81 -5.83 11.51 -16.82
C ILE A 81 -4.59 10.77 -17.36
N GLY A 82 -4.43 10.72 -18.68
CA GLY A 82 -3.29 10.14 -19.36
C GLY A 82 -1.95 10.71 -18.89
N CYS A 83 -1.93 11.99 -18.49
CA CYS A 83 -0.75 12.69 -17.99
C CYS A 83 -0.45 12.46 -16.50
N LYS A 84 -1.38 11.90 -15.72
CA LYS A 84 -1.13 11.57 -14.31
C LYS A 84 -0.08 10.48 -14.19
N GLU A 85 0.89 10.67 -13.29
CA GLU A 85 1.84 9.60 -12.93
C GLU A 85 1.12 8.42 -12.24
N ASP A 86 0.23 8.73 -11.29
CA ASP A 86 -0.57 7.74 -10.57
C ASP A 86 -2.03 7.76 -11.06
N LYS A 87 -2.40 6.72 -11.82
CA LYS A 87 -3.76 6.53 -12.39
C LYS A 87 -4.60 5.54 -11.60
N THR A 88 -4.19 5.21 -10.37
CA THR A 88 -4.85 4.16 -9.56
C THR A 88 -6.01 4.66 -8.73
N ASP A 89 -6.27 5.98 -8.75
CA ASP A 89 -7.47 6.52 -8.13
C ASP A 89 -8.73 6.11 -8.90
N SER A 90 -9.83 5.97 -8.17
CA SER A 90 -11.04 5.34 -8.70
C SER A 90 -11.70 6.14 -9.82
N VAL A 91 -11.50 7.46 -9.87
CA VAL A 91 -12.01 8.33 -10.94
C VAL A 91 -11.19 8.11 -12.21
N SER A 92 -9.87 8.12 -12.09
CA SER A 92 -8.96 7.84 -13.21
C SER A 92 -9.23 6.48 -13.83
N VAL A 93 -9.33 5.42 -13.01
CA VAL A 93 -9.63 4.06 -13.49
C VAL A 93 -10.97 4.00 -14.22
N ALA A 94 -12.00 4.65 -13.69
CA ALA A 94 -13.34 4.61 -14.28
C ALA A 94 -13.39 5.30 -15.65
N ILE A 95 -12.82 6.50 -15.76
CA ILE A 95 -12.81 7.26 -17.01
C ILE A 95 -11.95 6.56 -18.06
N LEU A 96 -10.75 6.09 -17.70
CA LEU A 96 -9.90 5.34 -18.63
C LEU A 96 -10.55 4.05 -19.12
N LYS A 97 -11.28 3.35 -18.25
CA LYS A 97 -12.02 2.13 -18.63
C LYS A 97 -13.11 2.44 -19.66
N VAL A 98 -13.87 3.53 -19.46
CA VAL A 98 -14.90 3.96 -20.42
C VAL A 98 -14.27 4.45 -21.72
N ALA A 99 -13.18 5.21 -21.66
CA ALA A 99 -12.44 5.67 -22.83
C ALA A 99 -11.93 4.49 -23.67
N ALA A 100 -11.31 3.49 -23.04
CA ALA A 100 -10.85 2.28 -23.72
C ALA A 100 -12.00 1.49 -24.36
N ALA A 101 -13.13 1.33 -23.66
CA ALA A 101 -14.30 0.62 -24.19
C ALA A 101 -14.95 1.32 -25.40
N ASN A 102 -14.77 2.65 -25.54
CA ASN A 102 -15.29 3.45 -26.63
C ASN A 102 -14.23 3.78 -27.70
N ASN A 103 -13.05 3.13 -27.65
CA ASN A 103 -11.92 3.40 -28.56
C ASN A 103 -11.55 4.89 -28.64
N ILE A 104 -11.60 5.60 -27.50
CA ILE A 104 -11.26 7.01 -27.43
C ILE A 104 -9.73 7.17 -27.43
N GLU A 105 -9.23 7.88 -28.44
CA GLU A 105 -7.81 8.21 -28.53
C GLU A 105 -7.42 9.28 -27.50
N ILE A 106 -6.33 9.03 -26.78
CA ILE A 106 -5.74 9.97 -25.82
C ILE A 106 -4.86 10.95 -26.60
N SER A 107 -5.12 12.24 -26.45
CA SER A 107 -4.34 13.32 -27.07
C SER A 107 -3.28 13.88 -26.11
N ALA A 108 -2.28 14.55 -26.66
CA ALA A 108 -1.29 15.26 -25.87
C ALA A 108 -1.95 16.40 -25.08
N VAL A 109 -1.47 16.61 -23.85
CA VAL A 109 -1.86 17.73 -22.99
C VAL A 109 -0.61 18.48 -22.58
N GLU A 110 -0.63 19.79 -22.76
CA GLU A 110 0.44 20.69 -22.33
C GLU A 110 0.13 21.30 -20.96
N PHE A 111 1.17 21.75 -20.26
CA PHE A 111 1.06 22.43 -18.96
C PHE A 111 0.18 21.69 -17.93
N PHE A 112 0.25 20.34 -17.95
CA PHE A 112 -0.51 19.50 -17.04
C PHE A 112 -0.16 19.81 -15.57
N LYS A 113 -1.20 19.92 -14.73
CA LYS A 113 -1.06 20.14 -13.29
C LYS A 113 -2.10 19.34 -12.52
N GLU A 114 -1.64 18.56 -11.55
CA GLU A 114 -2.51 17.99 -10.51
C GLU A 114 -2.62 18.95 -9.33
N ILE A 115 -3.86 19.25 -8.93
CA ILE A 115 -4.19 20.18 -7.85
C ILE A 115 -4.71 19.33 -6.68
N PRO A 116 -3.89 19.11 -5.63
CA PRO A 116 -4.20 18.17 -4.56
C PRO A 116 -5.58 18.43 -3.94
N GLY A 117 -6.37 17.36 -3.81
CA GLY A 117 -7.73 17.42 -3.24
C GLY A 117 -8.79 18.03 -4.16
N ARG A 118 -8.41 18.70 -5.25
CA ARG A 118 -9.34 19.47 -6.10
C ARG A 118 -9.57 18.85 -7.47
N GLY A 119 -8.51 18.41 -8.16
CA GLY A 119 -8.62 17.88 -9.53
C GLY A 119 -7.34 18.03 -10.35
N ILE A 120 -7.50 18.12 -11.65
CA ILE A 120 -6.42 18.27 -12.64
C ILE A 120 -6.76 19.35 -13.67
N ALA A 121 -5.73 19.99 -14.23
CA ALA A 121 -5.85 21.01 -15.26
C ALA A 121 -4.73 20.86 -16.30
N GLY A 122 -4.92 21.46 -17.47
CA GLY A 122 -3.92 21.49 -18.54
C GLY A 122 -4.44 22.18 -19.79
N ILE A 123 -3.70 22.09 -20.89
CA ILE A 123 -4.10 22.56 -22.21
C ILE A 123 -4.29 21.35 -23.11
N ALA A 124 -5.52 21.10 -23.56
CA ALA A 124 -5.84 20.02 -24.50
C ALA A 124 -6.54 20.63 -25.72
N ASN A 125 -6.14 20.24 -26.93
CA ASN A 125 -6.64 20.82 -28.20
C ASN A 125 -6.61 22.37 -28.20
N ASN A 126 -5.50 22.97 -27.75
CA ASN A 126 -5.32 24.42 -27.61
C ASN A 126 -6.34 25.12 -26.68
N ARG A 127 -7.02 24.39 -25.82
CA ARG A 127 -7.98 24.94 -24.83
C ARG A 127 -7.49 24.67 -23.42
N ALA A 128 -7.56 25.69 -22.57
CA ALA A 128 -7.38 25.51 -21.14
C ALA A 128 -8.55 24.69 -20.58
N VAL A 129 -8.25 23.49 -20.08
CA VAL A 129 -9.23 22.51 -19.60
C VAL A 129 -8.99 22.23 -18.12
N VAL A 130 -10.10 22.09 -17.38
CA VAL A 130 -10.10 21.84 -15.94
C VAL A 130 -11.06 20.71 -15.64
N MET A 131 -10.62 19.72 -14.87
CA MET A 131 -11.44 18.60 -14.42
C MET A 131 -11.30 18.36 -12.91
N GLY A 132 -12.40 18.36 -12.17
CA GLY A 132 -12.35 18.13 -10.73
C GLY A 132 -13.63 18.45 -9.97
N SER A 133 -13.44 18.98 -8.76
CA SER A 133 -14.51 19.45 -7.86
C SER A 133 -15.18 20.73 -8.35
N ALA A 134 -16.38 21.02 -7.83
CA ALA A 134 -17.06 22.30 -8.07
C ALA A 134 -16.19 23.49 -7.65
N ARG A 135 -15.48 23.37 -6.51
CA ARG A 135 -14.53 24.36 -6.01
C ARG A 135 -13.44 24.69 -7.03
N LEU A 136 -12.87 23.68 -7.69
CA LEU A 136 -11.85 23.90 -8.71
C LEU A 136 -12.39 24.69 -9.90
N CYS A 137 -13.64 24.40 -10.31
CA CYS A 137 -14.29 25.12 -11.40
C CYS A 137 -14.51 26.59 -11.04
N PHE A 138 -15.00 26.86 -9.82
CA PHE A 138 -15.18 28.22 -9.31
C PHE A 138 -13.84 28.98 -9.24
N GLU A 139 -12.79 28.38 -8.69
CA GLU A 139 -11.45 28.98 -8.62
C GLU A 139 -10.81 29.22 -9.99
N SER A 140 -11.25 28.46 -11.00
CA SER A 140 -10.82 28.61 -12.41
C SER A 140 -11.75 29.52 -13.21
N SER A 141 -12.67 30.25 -12.55
CA SER A 141 -13.63 31.16 -13.18
C SER A 141 -14.51 30.50 -14.25
N LEU A 142 -14.87 29.23 -14.05
CA LEU A 142 -15.81 28.51 -14.91
C LEU A 142 -17.24 28.71 -14.43
N GLU A 143 -18.11 29.16 -15.31
CA GLU A 143 -19.55 29.22 -15.07
C GLU A 143 -20.14 27.79 -15.12
N ILE A 144 -20.92 27.42 -14.10
CA ILE A 144 -21.66 26.15 -14.08
C ILE A 144 -23.09 26.43 -14.59
N PRO A 145 -23.49 25.84 -15.73
CA PRO A 145 -24.83 26.06 -16.28
C PRO A 145 -25.92 25.65 -15.29
N PRO A 146 -27.05 26.40 -15.17
CA PRO A 146 -28.10 26.07 -14.20
C PRO A 146 -28.71 24.67 -14.38
N GLY A 147 -28.72 24.13 -15.61
CA GLY A 147 -29.12 22.76 -15.88
C GLY A 147 -28.16 21.74 -15.26
N LEU A 148 -26.86 21.90 -15.51
CA LEU A 148 -25.83 21.04 -14.93
C LEU A 148 -25.75 21.19 -13.41
N LEU A 149 -25.91 22.39 -12.86
CA LEU A 149 -25.91 22.59 -11.41
C LEU A 149 -27.03 21.79 -10.73
N ARG A 150 -28.25 21.80 -11.30
CA ARG A 150 -29.38 21.01 -10.81
C ARG A 150 -29.13 19.51 -10.92
N GLU A 151 -28.59 19.07 -12.05
CA GLU A 151 -28.22 17.66 -12.24
C GLU A 151 -27.17 17.21 -11.23
N ALA A 152 -26.11 18.00 -11.03
CA ALA A 152 -25.07 17.69 -10.06
C ALA A 152 -25.65 17.48 -8.65
N ALA A 153 -26.46 18.43 -8.18
CA ALA A 153 -27.13 18.33 -6.89
C ALA A 153 -28.01 17.08 -6.79
N GLY A 154 -28.78 16.76 -7.85
CA GLY A 154 -29.61 15.56 -7.90
C GLY A 154 -28.80 14.26 -7.86
N GLN A 155 -27.66 14.20 -8.56
CA GLN A 155 -26.77 13.03 -8.53
C GLN A 155 -26.09 12.86 -7.17
N GLU A 156 -25.64 13.94 -6.53
CA GLU A 156 -25.01 13.91 -5.21
C GLU A 156 -26.02 13.52 -4.11
N ALA A 157 -27.25 14.03 -4.18
CA ALA A 157 -28.34 13.59 -3.31
C ALA A 157 -28.65 12.08 -3.46
N ALA A 158 -28.47 11.53 -4.66
CA ALA A 158 -28.56 10.09 -4.94
C ALA A 158 -27.29 9.29 -4.54
N GLY A 159 -26.32 9.93 -3.89
CA GLY A 159 -25.08 9.31 -3.41
C GLY A 159 -24.07 8.98 -4.50
N ARG A 160 -24.17 9.65 -5.64
CA ARG A 160 -23.20 9.55 -6.73
C ARG A 160 -22.17 10.65 -6.62
N ARG A 161 -20.95 10.34 -7.07
CA ARG A 161 -19.87 11.30 -7.16
C ARG A 161 -19.93 12.04 -8.47
N VAL A 162 -19.91 13.36 -8.41
CA VAL A 162 -19.89 14.22 -9.59
C VAL A 162 -18.49 14.79 -9.77
N VAL A 163 -17.97 14.72 -10.99
CA VAL A 163 -16.72 15.35 -11.41
C VAL A 163 -17.05 16.31 -12.55
N TYR A 164 -16.67 17.56 -12.39
CA TYR A 164 -16.94 18.63 -13.33
C TYR A 164 -15.81 18.71 -14.35
N LEU A 165 -16.14 18.91 -15.63
CA LEU A 165 -15.19 19.17 -16.71
C LEU A 165 -15.60 20.44 -17.45
N GLY A 166 -14.68 21.37 -17.62
CA GLY A 166 -14.93 22.61 -18.32
C GLY A 166 -13.72 23.20 -19.01
N TRP A 167 -14.01 24.12 -19.93
CA TRP A 167 -13.06 24.88 -20.72
C TRP A 167 -13.76 26.14 -21.27
N GLU A 168 -12.96 27.12 -21.73
CA GLU A 168 -13.48 28.37 -22.33
C GLU A 168 -14.51 29.08 -21.42
N GLY A 169 -14.21 29.14 -20.12
CA GLY A 169 -15.05 29.87 -19.15
C GLY A 169 -16.34 29.15 -18.72
N LYS A 170 -16.61 27.92 -19.19
CA LYS A 170 -17.85 27.20 -18.88
C LYS A 170 -17.62 25.74 -18.52
N VAL A 171 -18.38 25.20 -17.57
CA VAL A 171 -18.49 23.75 -17.36
C VAL A 171 -19.34 23.16 -18.47
N ARG A 172 -18.76 22.17 -19.17
CA ARG A 172 -19.37 21.55 -20.35
C ARG A 172 -19.95 20.19 -20.03
N ALA A 173 -19.44 19.52 -19.00
CA ALA A 173 -19.91 18.20 -18.64
C ALA A 173 -19.76 17.87 -17.15
N LEU A 174 -20.61 16.94 -16.72
CA LEU A 174 -20.51 16.22 -15.46
C LEU A 174 -20.26 14.74 -15.73
N LEU A 175 -19.19 14.23 -15.15
CA LEU A 175 -18.86 12.82 -15.12
C LEU A 175 -19.37 12.26 -13.79
N VAL A 176 -20.40 11.42 -13.87
CA VAL A 176 -21.12 10.89 -12.70
C VAL A 176 -20.67 9.46 -12.44
N LEU A 177 -20.06 9.24 -11.28
CA LEU A 177 -19.57 7.94 -10.84
C LEU A 177 -20.45 7.40 -9.71
N THR A 178 -20.70 6.09 -9.73
CA THR A 178 -21.41 5.44 -8.63
C THR A 178 -20.41 4.94 -7.60
N GLU A 179 -20.67 5.23 -6.33
CA GLU A 179 -19.89 4.70 -5.21
C GLU A 179 -20.78 3.76 -4.40
N GLN A 180 -20.32 2.53 -4.16
CA GLN A 180 -21.08 1.52 -3.42
C GLN A 180 -20.45 1.30 -2.05
N LEU A 181 -21.26 1.23 -1.00
CA LEU A 181 -20.82 0.76 0.29
C LEU A 181 -20.33 -0.69 0.17
N LEU A 182 -19.24 -1.01 0.87
CA LEU A 182 -18.80 -2.39 1.01
C LEU A 182 -19.85 -3.17 1.80
N GLY A 183 -20.12 -4.40 1.37
CA GLY A 183 -21.07 -5.28 2.06
C GLY A 183 -20.71 -5.43 3.54
N GLY A 184 -21.69 -5.25 4.42
CA GLY A 184 -21.49 -5.35 5.87
C GLY A 184 -20.98 -4.08 6.55
N ALA A 185 -20.63 -3.00 5.82
CA ALA A 185 -20.02 -1.81 6.43
C ALA A 185 -20.93 -1.14 7.48
N ALA A 186 -22.23 -1.06 7.20
CA ALA A 186 -23.21 -0.50 8.14
C ALA A 186 -23.37 -1.36 9.40
N GLN A 187 -23.39 -2.69 9.24
CA GLN A 187 -23.44 -3.64 10.35
C GLN A 187 -22.16 -3.56 11.19
N ALA A 188 -20.99 -3.46 10.56
CA ALA A 188 -19.70 -3.33 11.22
C ALA A 188 -19.62 -2.05 12.06
N GLY A 189 -20.09 -0.90 11.54
CA GLY A 189 -20.15 0.34 12.32
C GLY A 189 -21.03 0.24 13.57
N ARG A 190 -22.19 -0.43 13.47
CA ARG A 190 -23.06 -0.68 14.62
C ARG A 190 -22.42 -1.62 15.65
N ALA A 191 -21.85 -2.74 15.20
CA ALA A 191 -21.18 -3.71 16.06
C ALA A 191 -19.96 -3.11 16.76
N MET A 192 -19.18 -2.28 16.08
CA MET A 192 -18.03 -1.59 16.67
C MET A 192 -18.42 -0.71 17.87
N ARG A 193 -19.53 0.03 17.77
CA ARG A 193 -20.01 0.88 18.87
C ARG A 193 -20.64 0.08 20.00
N ARG A 194 -21.46 -0.92 19.68
CA ARG A 194 -22.19 -1.72 20.68
C ARG A 194 -21.31 -2.75 21.38
N ASP A 195 -20.51 -3.48 20.61
CA ASP A 195 -19.89 -4.72 21.05
C ASP A 195 -18.39 -4.56 21.34
N CYS A 196 -17.74 -3.53 20.76
CA CYS A 196 -16.31 -3.28 20.94
C CYS A 196 -16.01 -2.05 21.82
N GLY A 197 -17.02 -1.43 22.43
CA GLY A 197 -16.82 -0.26 23.30
C GLY A 197 -16.19 0.95 22.61
N ILE A 198 -16.30 1.04 21.27
CA ILE A 198 -15.81 2.21 20.53
C ILE A 198 -16.80 3.35 20.75
N GLU A 199 -16.38 4.35 21.50
CA GLU A 199 -17.20 5.50 21.84
C GLU A 199 -17.48 6.37 20.60
N ARG A 200 -16.49 6.52 19.72
CA ARG A 200 -16.60 7.36 18.52
C ARG A 200 -16.07 6.69 17.26
N LEU A 201 -16.90 6.71 16.23
CA LEU A 201 -16.52 6.41 14.86
C LEU A 201 -16.40 7.73 14.11
N ILE A 202 -15.28 7.95 13.43
CA ILE A 202 -14.98 9.22 12.77
C ILE A 202 -14.58 8.96 11.32
N LEU A 203 -15.27 9.62 10.39
CA LEU A 203 -15.02 9.55 8.96
C LEU A 203 -14.19 10.74 8.48
N LEU A 204 -13.13 10.45 7.72
CA LEU A 204 -12.25 11.42 7.06
C LEU A 204 -12.22 11.17 5.55
N SER A 205 -12.56 12.16 4.72
CA SER A 205 -12.63 11.96 3.27
C SER A 205 -12.27 13.21 2.45
N GLY A 206 -11.85 12.96 1.22
CA GLY A 206 -11.72 13.97 0.15
C GLY A 206 -12.85 13.87 -0.87
N ALA A 207 -14.06 13.57 -0.40
CA ALA A 207 -15.29 13.59 -1.21
C ALA A 207 -16.13 14.80 -0.79
N SER A 208 -17.15 15.15 -1.59
CA SER A 208 -18.09 16.23 -1.27
C SER A 208 -18.78 16.00 0.07
N GLU A 209 -19.30 17.06 0.66
CA GLU A 209 -19.96 17.03 1.96
C GLU A 209 -21.11 16.03 1.99
N GLU A 210 -21.95 16.02 0.95
CA GLU A 210 -23.11 15.16 0.79
C GLU A 210 -22.73 13.68 0.84
N LEU A 211 -21.67 13.29 0.10
CA LEU A 211 -21.19 11.92 0.07
C LEU A 211 -20.61 11.47 1.42
N VAL A 212 -19.88 12.37 2.08
CA VAL A 212 -19.32 12.09 3.41
C VAL A 212 -20.45 11.92 4.41
N GLU A 213 -21.44 12.81 4.39
CA GLU A 213 -22.61 12.79 5.27
C GLU A 213 -23.40 11.49 5.09
N GLN A 214 -23.76 11.11 3.87
CA GLN A 214 -24.49 9.87 3.61
C GLN A 214 -23.74 8.62 4.09
N THR A 215 -22.42 8.57 3.91
CA THR A 215 -21.62 7.44 4.40
C THR A 215 -21.52 7.43 5.91
N ALA A 216 -21.31 8.60 6.51
CA ALA A 216 -21.28 8.76 7.95
C ALA A 216 -22.61 8.29 8.56
N GLN A 217 -23.74 8.69 8.01
CA GLN A 217 -25.07 8.23 8.43
C GLN A 217 -25.23 6.71 8.25
N ALA A 218 -24.85 6.16 7.10
CA ALA A 218 -25.02 4.74 6.79
C ALA A 218 -24.32 3.80 7.79
N ILE A 219 -23.15 4.20 8.31
CA ILE A 219 -22.39 3.44 9.31
C ILE A 219 -22.54 3.99 10.74
N GLY A 220 -23.22 5.12 10.88
CA GLY A 220 -23.35 5.91 12.10
C GLY A 220 -22.02 6.39 12.67
N ALA A 221 -21.20 7.03 11.84
CA ALA A 221 -20.00 7.75 12.23
C ALA A 221 -20.24 9.26 12.29
N GLU A 222 -19.39 9.95 13.04
CA GLU A 222 -19.22 11.39 13.01
C GLU A 222 -18.33 11.77 11.81
N ARG A 223 -18.60 12.93 11.19
CA ARG A 223 -17.73 13.46 10.13
C ARG A 223 -16.69 14.41 10.72
N LEU A 224 -15.42 14.22 10.36
CA LEU A 224 -14.35 15.14 10.75
C LEU A 224 -13.99 16.14 9.64
N GLY A 225 -14.23 15.76 8.39
CA GLY A 225 -14.04 16.66 7.26
C GLY A 225 -14.29 15.99 5.91
N CYS A 226 -14.75 16.82 4.99
CA CYS A 226 -14.97 16.55 3.58
C CYS A 226 -13.97 17.35 2.73
N GLU A 227 -13.83 16.96 1.46
CA GLU A 227 -12.98 17.63 0.47
C GLU A 227 -11.51 17.81 0.86
N LEU A 228 -11.03 17.02 1.82
CA LEU A 228 -9.67 17.11 2.33
C LEU A 228 -8.64 16.47 1.39
N ASP A 229 -7.55 17.19 1.17
CA ASP A 229 -6.34 16.63 0.59
C ASP A 229 -5.55 15.77 1.60
N ILE A 230 -4.42 15.19 1.16
CA ILE A 230 -3.60 14.32 2.03
C ILE A 230 -2.98 15.11 3.20
N LYS A 231 -2.57 16.36 2.97
CA LYS A 231 -1.92 17.20 3.99
C LYS A 231 -2.94 17.62 5.05
N GLU A 232 -4.13 18.01 4.63
CA GLU A 232 -5.24 18.40 5.48
C GLU A 232 -5.75 17.21 6.29
N LYS A 233 -5.91 16.02 5.67
CA LYS A 233 -6.21 14.80 6.41
C LYS A 233 -5.20 14.54 7.53
N LYS A 234 -3.89 14.68 7.24
CA LYS A 234 -2.83 14.52 8.26
C LYS A 234 -2.97 15.57 9.37
N ARG A 235 -3.18 16.83 9.01
CA ARG A 235 -3.38 17.92 9.98
C ARG A 235 -4.56 17.63 10.90
N ARG A 236 -5.73 17.26 10.35
CA ARG A 236 -6.92 16.89 11.12
C ARG A 236 -6.69 15.70 12.05
N ILE A 237 -5.91 14.72 11.59
CA ILE A 237 -5.52 13.56 12.41
C ILE A 237 -4.63 13.99 13.59
N LEU A 238 -3.69 14.91 13.38
CA LEU A 238 -2.83 15.43 14.44
C LEU A 238 -3.62 16.26 15.45
N GLU A 239 -4.49 17.16 14.98
CA GLU A 239 -5.40 17.93 15.83
C GLU A 239 -6.28 17.03 16.71
N LEU A 240 -6.79 15.93 16.14
CA LEU A 240 -7.53 14.94 16.92
C LEU A 240 -6.64 14.23 17.95
N LYS A 241 -5.41 13.86 17.60
CA LYS A 241 -4.51 13.23 18.58
C LYS A 241 -4.20 14.14 19.75
N GLU A 242 -4.02 15.43 19.50
CA GLU A 242 -3.80 16.44 20.55
C GLU A 242 -5.05 16.62 21.41
N LYS A 243 -6.21 16.82 20.77
CA LYS A 243 -7.50 16.99 21.46
C LYS A 243 -7.87 15.80 22.34
N TRP A 244 -7.50 14.58 21.93
CA TRP A 244 -7.84 13.34 22.61
C TRP A 244 -6.59 12.59 23.09
N SER A 245 -5.59 13.33 23.59
CA SER A 245 -4.29 12.79 24.02
C SER A 245 -4.38 11.74 25.14
N SER A 246 -5.43 11.80 25.96
CA SER A 246 -5.74 10.82 27.01
C SER A 246 -6.46 9.56 26.51
N ARG A 247 -6.88 9.52 25.24
CA ARG A 247 -7.62 8.40 24.64
C ARG A 247 -6.83 7.70 23.56
N LYS A 248 -7.14 6.42 23.35
CA LYS A 248 -6.53 5.60 22.30
C LYS A 248 -7.29 5.81 21.00
N VAL A 249 -6.61 6.40 20.01
CA VAL A 249 -7.16 6.65 18.66
C VAL A 249 -6.50 5.72 17.65
N LEU A 250 -7.31 4.96 16.92
CA LEU A 250 -6.86 4.09 15.84
C LEU A 250 -7.26 4.66 14.48
N PHE A 251 -6.31 4.69 13.53
CA PHE A 251 -6.51 5.24 12.18
C PHE A 251 -6.48 4.13 11.13
N ILE A 252 -7.50 4.06 10.28
CA ILE A 252 -7.63 3.06 9.20
C ILE A 252 -7.76 3.78 7.85
N GLU A 253 -6.77 3.66 6.98
CA GLU A 253 -6.82 4.15 5.59
C GLU A 253 -6.27 3.05 4.67
N PRO A 254 -6.83 2.88 3.46
CA PRO A 254 -6.39 1.82 2.58
C PRO A 254 -5.03 2.19 1.95
N ARG A 255 -4.21 1.20 1.62
CA ARG A 255 -2.88 1.42 1.06
C ARG A 255 -2.98 2.02 -0.36
N ARG A 256 -2.29 3.13 -0.65
CA ARG A 256 -2.04 3.54 -2.04
C ARG A 256 -1.03 2.58 -2.67
N PRO A 257 -1.15 2.22 -3.95
CA PRO A 257 -0.06 1.58 -4.69
C PRO A 257 1.14 2.54 -4.77
N LEU A 258 2.32 1.96 -4.91
CA LEU A 258 3.63 2.56 -4.63
C LEU A 258 3.99 3.68 -5.63
N ALA A 259 3.90 4.96 -5.23
CA ALA A 259 4.58 6.04 -5.97
C ALA A 259 5.09 7.23 -5.12
N VAL A 260 4.77 7.36 -3.82
CA VAL A 260 5.19 8.55 -3.02
C VAL A 260 5.82 8.18 -1.67
N ILE A 261 6.72 7.20 -1.66
CA ILE A 261 7.38 6.72 -0.43
C ILE A 261 8.91 6.78 -0.60
N TRP A 262 9.47 7.98 -0.79
CA TRP A 262 10.91 8.21 -0.54
C TRP A 262 11.20 9.25 0.54
N SER A 263 10.20 10.00 1.03
CA SER A 263 10.31 10.86 2.21
C SER A 263 9.78 10.24 3.51
N TRP A 264 9.33 8.98 3.48
CA TRP A 264 8.56 8.32 4.55
C TRP A 264 9.37 7.35 5.44
N TRP A 265 10.68 7.25 5.27
CA TRP A 265 11.51 6.19 5.89
C TRP A 265 12.19 6.54 7.23
N ARG A 266 11.93 7.71 7.81
CA ARG A 266 12.16 7.96 9.25
C ARG A 266 10.81 8.05 9.95
N TRP A 267 10.78 7.82 11.26
CA TRP A 267 9.63 7.87 12.19
C TRP A 267 9.14 6.51 12.69
N ARG A 268 9.83 6.07 13.77
CA ARG A 268 9.51 4.95 14.67
C ARG A 268 8.79 5.50 15.91
N ARG A 269 7.66 4.86 16.25
CA ARG A 269 7.00 4.61 17.56
C ARG A 269 5.50 4.91 17.51
N ALA A 270 4.73 3.86 17.82
CA ALA A 270 3.30 3.83 18.11
C ALA A 270 2.32 4.36 17.04
N ALA A 271 2.11 3.57 15.98
CA ALA A 271 0.85 3.55 15.22
C ALA A 271 0.72 2.19 14.54
N VAL A 272 -0.21 1.35 15.00
CA VAL A 272 -0.50 0.05 14.36
C VAL A 272 -1.38 0.31 13.15
N ARG A 273 -0.91 -0.18 11.98
CA ARG A 273 -1.54 0.01 10.68
C ARG A 273 -2.03 -1.35 10.20
N VAL A 274 -3.34 -1.50 9.99
CA VAL A 274 -3.95 -2.74 9.48
C VAL A 274 -4.30 -2.54 8.01
N SER A 275 -3.96 -3.50 7.15
CA SER A 275 -4.32 -3.52 5.73
C SER A 275 -5.05 -4.83 5.43
N PHE A 276 -6.22 -4.74 4.79
CA PHE A 276 -6.96 -5.90 4.30
C PHE A 276 -6.68 -6.08 2.80
N GLY A 277 -6.28 -7.30 2.43
CA GLY A 277 -6.25 -7.81 1.05
C GLY A 277 -7.22 -8.99 0.94
N ALA A 278 -7.84 -9.14 -0.22
CA ALA A 278 -8.94 -10.05 -0.51
C ALA A 278 -8.64 -11.51 -0.15
N LEU A 279 -9.44 -12.07 0.77
CA LEU A 279 -9.90 -13.47 0.85
C LEU A 279 -10.79 -13.56 2.10
N ALA A 280 -12.01 -13.03 1.97
CA ALA A 280 -13.08 -13.23 2.94
C ALA A 280 -14.01 -14.30 2.40
N GLY A 281 -13.73 -15.54 2.77
CA GLY A 281 -14.56 -16.70 2.45
C GLY A 281 -14.02 -17.89 3.22
N LEU A 282 -14.71 -18.24 4.31
CA LEU A 282 -14.39 -19.30 5.29
C LEU A 282 -13.24 -18.90 6.25
N ALA A 283 -13.39 -18.84 7.57
CA ALA A 283 -14.37 -19.47 8.43
C ALA A 283 -14.51 -18.67 9.74
N LEU A 284 -15.77 -18.42 10.11
CA LEU A 284 -16.22 -18.41 11.50
C LEU A 284 -16.07 -19.83 12.04
N GLY A 285 -15.30 -20.00 13.11
CA GLY A 285 -15.00 -21.33 13.66
C GLY A 285 -14.04 -21.26 14.84
N LEU A 286 -14.45 -20.52 15.87
CA LEU A 286 -14.09 -20.68 17.28
C LEU A 286 -12.61 -20.64 17.66
N ALA A 287 -12.27 -19.47 18.20
CA ALA A 287 -11.22 -19.28 19.17
C ALA A 287 -11.63 -19.80 20.54
N SER A 288 -10.90 -20.78 21.08
CA SER A 288 -10.86 -21.06 22.52
C SER A 288 -9.81 -22.13 22.79
N LEU A 289 -8.61 -21.71 23.23
CA LEU A 289 -7.76 -22.33 24.26
C LEU A 289 -6.37 -21.65 24.19
N VAL A 290 -6.11 -20.75 25.13
CA VAL A 290 -5.13 -20.89 26.22
C VAL A 290 -3.70 -20.50 25.84
N PHE A 291 -3.43 -19.23 26.11
CA PHE A 291 -2.15 -18.76 26.66
C PHE A 291 -1.67 -19.66 27.80
N GLY A 292 -0.42 -20.09 27.71
CA GLY A 292 0.33 -20.66 28.83
C GLY A 292 1.74 -21.00 28.38
N GLY A 293 2.73 -20.19 28.75
CA GLY A 293 4.13 -20.51 28.45
C GLY A 293 5.03 -19.29 28.29
N CYS A 294 5.70 -18.94 29.37
CA CYS A 294 6.74 -17.92 29.51
C CYS A 294 7.85 -17.94 28.45
N LEU A 295 8.44 -16.74 28.27
CA LEU A 295 9.88 -16.45 28.14
C LEU A 295 10.73 -17.25 27.13
N ASN A 296 11.50 -16.48 26.34
CA ASN A 296 12.78 -16.87 25.72
C ASN A 296 12.75 -17.61 24.37
N ARG A 297 12.65 -16.86 23.25
CA ARG A 297 13.16 -17.29 21.92
C ARG A 297 13.68 -16.11 21.07
N ASN A 298 14.59 -15.31 21.63
CA ASN A 298 15.48 -14.48 20.80
C ASN A 298 16.69 -15.32 20.37
N ASN A 299 16.60 -16.03 19.23
CA ASN A 299 17.73 -16.41 18.34
C ASN A 299 17.50 -17.64 17.45
N GLN A 300 16.37 -18.36 17.55
CA GLN A 300 16.19 -19.57 16.75
C GLN A 300 15.88 -19.22 15.28
N GLY A 301 16.90 -19.34 14.42
CA GLY A 301 16.75 -19.33 12.96
C GLY A 301 17.64 -18.35 12.18
N MET A 302 18.56 -17.59 12.79
CA MET A 302 19.43 -16.68 12.01
C MET A 302 20.54 -17.44 11.27
N ILE A 303 20.97 -16.93 10.13
CA ILE A 303 22.21 -17.31 9.45
C ILE A 303 23.26 -16.25 9.78
N ARG A 304 24.41 -16.66 10.32
CA ARG A 304 25.49 -15.75 10.69
C ARG A 304 26.75 -16.10 9.90
N GLY A 305 27.49 -15.07 9.51
CA GLY A 305 28.73 -15.28 8.78
C GLY A 305 29.63 -14.05 8.79
N ARG A 306 30.80 -14.22 8.18
CA ARG A 306 31.85 -13.23 8.06
C ARG A 306 32.37 -13.26 6.63
N ILE A 307 32.50 -12.08 6.03
CA ILE A 307 33.14 -11.91 4.74
C ILE A 307 34.57 -11.43 5.01
N THR A 308 35.54 -12.12 4.42
CA THR A 308 36.97 -11.82 4.53
C THR A 308 37.56 -11.48 3.17
N LEU A 309 38.65 -10.72 3.18
CA LEU A 309 39.44 -10.35 2.02
C LEU A 309 40.89 -10.76 2.25
N GLY A 310 41.58 -11.14 1.18
CA GLY A 310 43.03 -11.32 1.22
C GLY A 310 43.77 -10.00 1.48
N GLN A 311 44.97 -10.08 2.04
CA GLN A 311 45.77 -8.93 2.45
C GLN A 311 46.02 -7.94 1.29
N GLU A 312 46.30 -8.45 0.08
CA GLU A 312 46.53 -7.63 -1.12
C GLU A 312 45.30 -6.79 -1.52
N SER A 313 44.09 -7.33 -1.33
CA SER A 313 42.84 -6.63 -1.64
C SER A 313 42.49 -5.57 -0.59
N LEU A 314 42.90 -5.78 0.66
CA LEU A 314 42.75 -4.79 1.73
C LEU A 314 43.62 -3.55 1.46
N ASP A 315 44.85 -3.76 1.01
CA ASP A 315 45.76 -2.66 0.65
C ASP A 315 45.27 -1.87 -0.57
N TYR A 316 44.60 -2.54 -1.51
CA TYR A 316 43.95 -1.89 -2.65
C TYR A 316 42.73 -1.04 -2.23
N LEU A 317 41.87 -1.58 -1.35
CA LEU A 317 40.72 -0.85 -0.80
C LEU A 317 41.13 0.37 0.03
N ALA A 318 42.24 0.30 0.78
CA ALA A 318 42.75 1.43 1.54
C ALA A 318 43.09 2.64 0.65
N LYS A 319 43.43 2.40 -0.63
CA LYS A 319 43.75 3.45 -1.61
C LYS A 319 42.52 4.03 -2.32
N LYS A 320 41.34 3.41 -2.23
CA LYS A 320 40.11 3.84 -2.93
C LYS A 320 38.91 3.96 -1.97
N PRO A 321 38.43 5.18 -1.64
CA PRO A 321 37.44 5.39 -0.59
C PRO A 321 35.98 5.08 -0.99
N ASN A 322 35.73 4.53 -2.18
CA ASN A 322 34.39 4.27 -2.71
C ASN A 322 34.22 2.79 -3.07
N ALA A 323 34.00 1.96 -2.05
CA ALA A 323 33.75 0.54 -2.19
C ALA A 323 32.32 0.19 -1.80
N VAL A 324 31.69 -0.73 -2.53
CA VAL A 324 30.35 -1.24 -2.19
C VAL A 324 30.39 -2.75 -2.14
N CYS A 325 30.00 -3.33 -1.01
CA CYS A 325 29.85 -4.77 -0.87
C CYS A 325 28.38 -5.16 -0.89
N PHE A 326 28.04 -6.17 -1.70
CA PHE A 326 26.73 -6.80 -1.70
C PHE A 326 26.85 -8.24 -1.21
N LEU A 327 25.88 -8.67 -0.40
CA LEU A 327 25.67 -10.07 -0.07
C LEU A 327 24.30 -10.48 -0.61
N VAL A 328 24.29 -11.46 -1.50
CA VAL A 328 23.08 -12.01 -2.11
C VAL A 328 22.89 -13.42 -1.58
N ALA A 329 21.73 -13.69 -0.98
CA ALA A 329 21.30 -15.05 -0.70
C ALA A 329 20.34 -15.49 -1.81
N LYS A 330 20.62 -16.64 -2.43
CA LYS A 330 19.77 -17.29 -3.43
C LYS A 330 19.15 -18.55 -2.86
N ASP A 331 18.00 -18.96 -3.37
CA ASP A 331 17.42 -20.25 -3.03
C ASP A 331 17.95 -21.38 -3.93
N SER A 332 17.40 -22.59 -3.79
CA SER A 332 17.74 -23.75 -4.61
C SER A 332 17.53 -23.56 -6.12
N TRP A 333 16.74 -22.56 -6.53
CA TRP A 333 16.46 -22.23 -7.92
C TRP A 333 17.31 -21.05 -8.42
N GLN A 334 18.40 -20.71 -7.72
CA GLN A 334 19.28 -19.57 -8.02
C GLN A 334 18.57 -18.21 -8.01
N THR A 335 17.37 -18.12 -7.43
CA THR A 335 16.60 -16.88 -7.37
C THR A 335 17.06 -16.06 -6.17
N PRO A 336 17.42 -14.77 -6.33
CA PRO A 336 17.80 -13.93 -5.20
C PRO A 336 16.61 -13.74 -4.25
N VAL A 337 16.81 -14.07 -2.99
CA VAL A 337 15.80 -13.97 -1.93
C VAL A 337 16.15 -12.91 -0.89
N ILE A 338 17.44 -12.59 -0.73
CA ILE A 338 17.94 -11.55 0.17
C ILE A 338 19.06 -10.81 -0.56
N ILE A 339 19.07 -9.48 -0.46
CA ILE A 339 20.18 -8.64 -0.90
C ILE A 339 20.52 -7.67 0.24
N ARG A 340 21.74 -7.75 0.76
CA ARG A 340 22.32 -6.78 1.70
C ARG A 340 23.38 -5.97 1.00
N ARG A 341 23.48 -4.69 1.35
CA ARG A 341 24.46 -3.74 0.80
C ARG A 341 25.15 -2.98 1.90
N TRP A 342 26.47 -2.88 1.83
CA TRP A 342 27.31 -2.04 2.69
C TRP A 342 28.11 -1.07 1.83
N LEU A 343 28.13 0.20 2.23
CA LEU A 343 28.96 1.25 1.63
C LEU A 343 30.23 1.38 2.46
N ASN A 344 31.38 1.39 1.80
CA ASN A 344 32.72 1.46 2.40
C ASN A 344 32.89 0.52 3.60
N PRO A 345 32.59 -0.78 3.46
CA PRO A 345 32.69 -1.72 4.57
C PRO A 345 34.14 -1.89 5.03
N GLN A 346 34.32 -2.03 6.34
CA GLN A 346 35.57 -2.52 6.93
C GLN A 346 35.52 -4.04 6.99
N PHE A 347 36.64 -4.68 6.66
CA PHE A 347 36.78 -6.12 6.70
C PHE A 347 37.69 -6.53 7.86
N PRO A 348 37.41 -7.65 8.56
CA PRO A 348 36.36 -8.63 8.27
C PRO A 348 34.93 -8.12 8.54
N LEU A 349 34.03 -8.31 7.57
CA LEU A 349 32.66 -7.82 7.62
C LEU A 349 31.73 -8.91 8.17
N SER A 350 31.20 -8.71 9.36
CA SER A 350 30.25 -9.66 9.97
C SER A 350 28.82 -9.38 9.54
N PHE A 351 28.04 -10.42 9.23
CA PHE A 351 26.65 -10.30 8.82
C PHE A 351 25.73 -11.28 9.58
N GLN A 352 24.47 -10.90 9.68
CA GLN A 352 23.39 -11.76 10.17
C GLN A 352 22.20 -11.62 9.22
N LEU A 353 21.70 -12.75 8.73
CA LEU A 353 20.51 -12.84 7.91
C LEU A 353 19.41 -13.53 8.68
N GLY A 354 18.24 -12.90 8.72
CA GLY A 354 17.04 -13.45 9.31
C GLY A 354 15.88 -13.44 8.35
N ARG A 355 14.75 -14.01 8.80
CA ARG A 355 13.49 -13.98 8.06
C ARG A 355 13.06 -12.56 7.65
N GLY A 356 13.39 -11.55 8.45
CA GLY A 356 13.06 -10.15 8.16
C GLY A 356 13.80 -9.55 6.97
N ASP A 357 14.83 -10.23 6.46
CA ASP A 357 15.67 -9.74 5.36
C ASP A 357 15.24 -10.26 3.99
N LEU A 358 14.20 -11.11 3.93
CA LEU A 358 13.63 -11.63 2.69
C LEU A 358 13.01 -10.50 1.85
N LEU A 359 13.33 -10.46 0.55
CA LEU A 359 12.73 -9.55 -0.43
C LEU A 359 11.20 -9.74 -0.52
N ILE A 360 10.72 -10.96 -0.29
CA ILE A 360 9.29 -11.33 -0.27
C ILE A 360 8.95 -11.93 1.12
N PRO A 361 8.22 -11.20 2.00
CA PRO A 361 7.96 -11.63 3.39
C PRO A 361 7.14 -12.92 3.54
N SER A 362 6.45 -13.35 2.48
CA SER A 362 5.67 -14.60 2.43
C SER A 362 6.49 -15.84 2.06
N ARG A 363 7.75 -15.68 1.61
CA ARG A 363 8.62 -16.81 1.23
C ARG A 363 9.09 -17.59 2.47
N SER A 364 9.27 -18.90 2.32
CA SER A 364 9.70 -19.77 3.42
C SER A 364 11.14 -19.46 3.86
N TRP A 365 11.37 -19.36 5.17
CA TRP A 365 12.70 -19.23 5.79
C TRP A 365 13.16 -20.60 6.31
N SER A 366 13.22 -21.58 5.41
CA SER A 366 13.59 -22.97 5.71
C SER A 366 14.92 -23.38 5.08
N GLY A 367 15.47 -22.58 4.16
CA GLY A 367 16.66 -22.92 3.39
C GLY A 367 16.48 -24.17 2.52
N PRO A 368 17.56 -24.65 1.87
CA PRO A 368 18.90 -24.09 1.89
C PRO A 368 19.02 -22.78 1.09
N PHE A 369 19.91 -21.89 1.53
CA PHE A 369 20.28 -20.68 0.82
C PHE A 369 21.74 -20.71 0.39
N TYR A 370 22.03 -20.23 -0.81
CA TYR A 370 23.38 -20.11 -1.36
C TYR A 370 23.81 -18.66 -1.26
N LEU A 371 24.92 -18.41 -0.57
CA LEU A 371 25.40 -17.05 -0.32
C LEU A 371 26.51 -16.69 -1.29
N GLU A 372 26.37 -15.53 -1.92
CA GLU A 372 27.39 -14.93 -2.78
C GLU A 372 27.64 -13.49 -2.33
N ALA A 373 28.91 -13.15 -2.12
CA ALA A 373 29.31 -11.77 -1.88
C ALA A 373 30.02 -11.19 -3.10
N PHE A 374 29.78 -9.91 -3.34
CA PHE A 374 30.33 -9.13 -4.43
C PHE A 374 30.94 -7.84 -3.87
N LEU A 375 32.11 -7.46 -4.36
CA LEU A 375 32.77 -6.21 -3.99
C LEU A 375 33.07 -5.38 -5.24
N PHE A 376 32.62 -4.13 -5.22
CA PHE A 376 32.80 -3.15 -6.30
C PHE A 376 33.65 -1.99 -5.80
N VAL A 377 34.61 -1.56 -6.61
CA VAL A 377 35.47 -0.41 -6.32
C VAL A 377 35.51 0.48 -7.56
N SER A 378 34.83 1.63 -7.50
CA SER A 378 34.74 2.61 -8.61
C SER A 378 34.49 4.01 -8.04
N ASP A 379 34.94 5.04 -8.74
CA ASP A 379 34.72 6.44 -8.37
C ASP A 379 33.22 6.80 -8.32
N ASN A 380 32.38 6.05 -9.06
CA ASN A 380 30.92 6.23 -9.16
C ASN A 380 30.10 5.03 -8.65
N ALA A 381 30.65 4.17 -7.78
CA ALA A 381 30.03 2.93 -7.30
C ALA A 381 28.63 3.07 -6.63
N ARG A 382 28.12 4.30 -6.45
CA ARG A 382 26.78 4.59 -5.90
C ARG A 382 25.63 4.38 -6.88
N GLN A 383 25.87 4.34 -8.20
CA GLN A 383 24.82 4.33 -9.23
C GLN A 383 24.70 3.04 -10.07
N GLU A 384 25.65 2.10 -9.95
CA GLU A 384 25.66 0.91 -10.83
C GLU A 384 24.88 -0.26 -10.23
N LEU A 385 23.74 -0.56 -10.86
CA LEU A 385 23.03 -1.84 -10.84
C LEU A 385 22.60 -2.10 -12.29
N PRO A 386 22.87 -3.26 -12.90
CA PRO A 386 23.40 -4.52 -12.37
C PRO A 386 24.95 -4.55 -12.25
N PRO A 387 25.53 -5.54 -11.55
CA PRO A 387 26.97 -5.57 -11.29
C PRO A 387 27.80 -5.79 -12.58
N PRO A 388 28.86 -5.01 -12.83
CA PRO A 388 29.77 -5.24 -13.96
C PRO A 388 30.44 -6.64 -13.91
N PRO A 389 30.87 -7.18 -15.06
CA PRO A 389 31.47 -8.50 -15.16
C PRO A 389 32.76 -8.66 -14.32
N ASP A 390 33.49 -7.56 -14.08
CA ASP A 390 34.84 -7.55 -13.49
C ASP A 390 34.87 -7.42 -11.96
N ALA A 391 33.74 -7.63 -11.28
CA ALA A 391 33.67 -7.55 -9.83
C ALA A 391 34.32 -8.74 -9.13
N ALA A 392 34.97 -8.52 -7.98
CA ALA A 392 35.43 -9.61 -7.12
C ALA A 392 34.22 -10.38 -6.58
N ARG A 393 34.28 -11.71 -6.65
CA ARG A 393 33.17 -12.62 -6.29
C ARG A 393 33.66 -13.72 -5.36
N THR A 394 32.80 -14.18 -4.47
CA THR A 394 33.07 -15.39 -3.67
C THR A 394 32.93 -16.63 -4.54
N LEU A 395 33.73 -17.66 -4.26
CA LEU A 395 33.47 -19.02 -4.76
C LEU A 395 32.12 -19.53 -4.20
N PRO A 396 31.45 -20.49 -4.87
CA PRO A 396 30.18 -21.05 -4.42
C PRO A 396 30.30 -21.56 -2.98
N SER A 397 29.53 -20.97 -2.06
CA SER A 397 29.53 -21.37 -0.66
C SER A 397 28.68 -22.62 -0.42
N ALA A 398 29.01 -23.37 0.64
CA ALA A 398 28.15 -24.46 1.11
C ALA A 398 26.74 -23.94 1.50
N PRO A 399 25.68 -24.74 1.29
CA PRO A 399 24.31 -24.29 1.52
C PRO A 399 24.06 -23.91 2.98
N ALA A 400 23.63 -22.67 3.20
CA ALA A 400 23.32 -22.10 4.50
C ALA A 400 21.89 -22.43 4.94
N ARG A 401 21.71 -22.85 6.21
CA ARG A 401 20.39 -23.11 6.79
C ARG A 401 20.08 -22.21 7.99
N PRO A 402 18.84 -21.70 8.11
CA PRO A 402 18.35 -21.01 9.29
C PRO A 402 18.61 -21.79 10.58
N GLY A 403 19.33 -21.19 11.52
CA GLY A 403 19.60 -21.80 12.83
C GLY A 403 20.73 -22.83 12.84
N GLN A 404 21.52 -22.94 11.77
CA GLN A 404 22.74 -23.75 11.78
C GLN A 404 23.73 -23.24 12.85
N THR A 405 24.41 -24.16 13.52
CA THR A 405 25.47 -23.87 14.48
C THR A 405 26.79 -23.66 13.74
N GLY A 406 27.32 -22.44 13.74
CA GLY A 406 28.59 -22.07 13.10
C GLY A 406 28.52 -20.74 12.35
N PHE A 407 29.68 -20.14 12.07
CA PHE A 407 29.80 -18.97 11.20
C PHE A 407 30.12 -19.41 9.77
N ILE A 408 29.44 -18.86 8.78
CA ILE A 408 29.82 -19.02 7.38
C ILE A 408 30.95 -18.06 7.07
N GLU A 409 32.08 -18.57 6.61
CA GLU A 409 33.14 -17.72 6.06
C GLU A 409 33.01 -17.63 4.55
N LEU A 410 33.01 -16.40 4.05
CA LEU A 410 33.00 -16.07 2.64
C LEU A 410 34.27 -15.31 2.31
N SER A 411 35.21 -15.98 1.65
CA SER A 411 36.44 -15.35 1.16
C SER A 411 36.20 -14.82 -0.25
N LEU A 412 36.34 -13.50 -0.40
CA LEU A 412 36.32 -12.86 -1.72
C LEU A 412 37.65 -13.14 -2.42
N VAL A 413 37.58 -13.74 -3.61
CA VAL A 413 38.76 -13.97 -4.45
C VAL A 413 38.70 -12.97 -5.59
N THR A 414 39.76 -12.19 -5.77
CA THR A 414 39.93 -11.32 -6.93
C THR A 414 40.12 -12.17 -8.17
N ARG A 415 39.44 -11.83 -9.26
CA ARG A 415 39.81 -12.30 -10.60
C ARG A 415 40.74 -11.30 -11.24
#